data_AF-A0A7Y5G3Z1-F1
#
_entry.id   AF-A0A7Y5G3Z1-F1
#
_cell.length_a   1.000
_cell.length_b   1.000
_cell.length_c   1.000
_cell.angle_alpha   90.00
_cell.angle_beta   90.00
_cell.angle_gamma   90.00
#
_symmetry.space_group_name_H-M   'P 1'
#
loop_
_entity.id
_entity.type
_entity.pdbx_description
1 polymer ?
#
loop_
_entity_poly.entity_id
_entity_poly.type
_entity_poly.pdbx_seq_one_letter_code
_entity_poly.pdbx_strand_id
1 'polypeptide(L)'
;MLAILIQKELKAILLSPKFAATFATCAVLILLSIFIGIQDYRAAVRQYEAAQQLNEQEMREQTSWRVASSRVYRRPDAMQILVSGVNNDIGRLALVNAMESIKLRNSSYSDDPIFAVFRFIDFVFIVQVVLSLFAILFTFDAVNGEREGGTLKLVFSNAIPRAKYILAKFFGSWLGLVLPLLIPVLLGILMIMLHRIPADGVFWLKVAALIGMSILFFTFFIAFGVLMSSLTRSSSISFLLALVMWVLFVLIIPRAGVMAAGQILSVPSVAEIEGQQDRFEKESWDKHMKDMSARWRSREAQMEGMSPEQREAYRDEHEWEWLEEEDQARKAMQKEINDFSIKLNEDLRNRKAQQERLGFALSRFSPA
;
A
#
# COMPACT_ATOMS: atom_id res chain seq x y z
N MET A 1 -18.40 21.17 38.43
CA MET A 1 -17.12 21.86 38.11
C MET A 1 -16.47 21.35 36.82
N LEU A 2 -16.23 20.03 36.65
CA LEU A 2 -15.62 19.50 35.41
C LEU A 2 -16.41 19.86 34.13
N ALA A 3 -17.73 19.66 34.14
CA ALA A 3 -18.59 20.00 32.99
C ALA A 3 -18.53 21.49 32.61
N ILE A 4 -18.37 22.39 33.59
CA ILE A 4 -18.27 23.84 33.36
C ILE A 4 -16.96 24.16 32.65
N LEU A 5 -15.85 23.52 33.06
CA LEU A 5 -14.56 23.67 32.40
C LEU A 5 -14.62 23.15 30.96
N ILE A 6 -15.26 22.00 30.72
CA ILE A 6 -15.47 21.47 29.36
C ILE A 6 -16.30 22.43 28.51
N GLN A 7 -17.40 22.96 29.05
CA GLN A 7 -18.24 23.93 28.32
C GLN A 7 -17.49 25.23 27.99
N LYS A 8 -16.64 25.70 28.90
CA LYS A 8 -15.76 26.86 28.64
C LYS A 8 -14.86 26.60 27.45
N GLU A 9 -14.17 25.46 27.42
CA GLU A 9 -13.28 25.11 26.31
C GLU A 9 -14.02 24.91 24.99
N LEU A 10 -15.17 24.25 25.05
CA LEU A 10 -16.01 24.04 23.87
C LEU A 10 -16.43 25.38 23.25
N LYS A 11 -16.86 26.34 24.07
CA LYS A 11 -17.20 27.69 23.61
C LYS A 11 -15.98 28.41 23.04
N ALA A 12 -14.82 28.31 23.70
CA ALA A 12 -13.60 28.96 23.24
C ALA A 12 -13.15 28.45 21.87
N ILE A 13 -13.30 27.15 21.60
CA ILE A 13 -12.97 26.54 20.31
C ILE A 13 -14.03 26.90 19.26
N LEU A 14 -15.31 26.65 19.52
CA LEU A 14 -16.38 26.82 18.54
C LEU A 14 -16.62 28.28 18.14
N LEU A 15 -16.43 29.22 19.07
CA LEU A 15 -16.57 30.66 18.80
C LEU A 15 -15.28 31.28 18.23
N SER A 16 -14.22 30.49 18.09
CA SER A 16 -12.96 30.99 17.55
C SER A 16 -13.09 31.30 16.05
N PRO A 17 -12.57 32.43 15.54
CA PRO A 17 -12.61 32.71 14.11
C PRO A 17 -11.84 31.66 13.29
N LYS A 18 -10.79 31.05 13.87
CA LYS A 18 -10.04 29.94 13.23
C LYS A 18 -10.91 28.68 13.03
N PHE A 19 -11.93 28.46 13.86
CA PHE A 19 -12.76 27.26 13.79
C PHE A 19 -13.59 27.20 12.51
N ALA A 20 -14.29 28.28 12.15
CA ALA A 20 -15.10 28.29 10.93
C ALA A 20 -14.26 28.03 9.67
N ALA A 21 -13.09 28.66 9.55
CA ALA A 21 -12.20 28.49 8.41
C ALA A 21 -11.61 27.08 8.31
N THR A 22 -11.18 26.52 9.44
CA THR A 22 -10.61 25.15 9.49
C THR A 22 -11.68 24.09 9.25
N PHE A 23 -12.86 24.24 9.87
CA PHE A 23 -14.00 23.36 9.63
C PHE A 23 -14.44 23.37 8.17
N ALA A 24 -14.60 24.57 7.56
CA ALA A 24 -14.97 24.69 6.16
C ALA A 24 -13.93 24.04 5.23
N THR A 25 -12.64 24.31 5.47
CA THR A 25 -11.54 23.70 4.71
C THR A 25 -11.56 22.17 4.82
N CYS A 26 -11.69 21.61 6.03
CA CYS A 26 -11.79 20.16 6.23
C CYS A 26 -13.02 19.57 5.55
N ALA A 27 -14.18 20.21 5.71
CA ALA A 27 -15.42 19.73 5.13
C ALA A 27 -15.32 19.67 3.60
N VAL A 28 -14.79 20.72 2.97
CA VAL A 28 -14.57 20.76 1.53
C VAL A 28 -13.58 19.66 1.10
N LEU A 29 -12.43 19.54 1.77
CA LEU A 29 -11.43 18.53 1.42
C LEU A 29 -11.97 17.09 1.55
N ILE A 30 -12.64 16.77 2.66
CA ILE A 30 -13.21 15.44 2.90
C ILE A 30 -14.29 15.12 1.85
N LEU A 31 -15.24 16.02 1.63
CA LEU A 31 -16.33 15.80 0.68
C LEU A 31 -15.83 15.71 -0.75
N LEU A 32 -14.89 16.57 -1.13
CA LEU A 32 -14.29 16.57 -2.46
C LEU A 32 -13.46 15.29 -2.69
N SER A 33 -12.68 14.85 -1.72
CA SER A 33 -11.92 13.60 -1.79
C SER A 33 -12.84 12.39 -1.97
N ILE A 34 -13.91 12.28 -1.17
CA ILE A 34 -14.88 11.19 -1.29
C ILE A 34 -15.62 11.26 -2.63
N PHE A 35 -15.99 12.47 -3.09
CA PHE A 35 -16.63 12.65 -4.38
C PHE A 35 -15.74 12.19 -5.54
N ILE A 36 -14.47 12.60 -5.54
CA ILE A 36 -13.48 12.16 -6.54
C ILE A 36 -13.31 10.64 -6.47
N GLY A 37 -13.16 10.07 -5.28
CA GLY A 37 -13.05 8.63 -5.08
C GLY A 37 -14.25 7.84 -5.62
N ILE A 38 -15.47 8.38 -5.49
CA ILE A 38 -16.68 7.79 -6.09
C ILE A 38 -16.61 7.81 -7.63
N GLN A 39 -16.17 8.92 -8.22
CA GLN A 39 -16.04 9.04 -9.67
C GLN A 39 -14.99 8.07 -10.21
N ASP A 40 -13.83 7.99 -9.55
CA ASP A 40 -12.75 7.08 -9.91
C ASP A 40 -13.18 5.62 -9.78
N TYR A 41 -13.92 5.28 -8.72
CA TYR A 41 -14.49 3.94 -8.58
C TYR A 41 -15.46 3.59 -9.69
N ARG A 42 -16.37 4.50 -10.06
CA ARG A 42 -17.29 4.26 -11.18
C ARG A 42 -16.56 4.14 -12.52
N ALA A 43 -15.52 4.94 -12.73
CA ALA A 43 -14.68 4.82 -13.92
C ALA A 43 -13.97 3.46 -13.96
N ALA A 44 -13.39 3.02 -12.84
CA ALA A 44 -12.73 1.73 -12.73
C ALA A 44 -13.69 0.55 -12.96
N VAL A 45 -14.92 0.60 -12.43
CA VAL A 45 -15.94 -0.44 -12.66
C VAL A 45 -16.34 -0.49 -14.14
N ARG A 46 -16.58 0.65 -14.78
CA ARG A 46 -16.90 0.69 -16.22
C ARG A 46 -15.77 0.12 -17.09
N GLN A 47 -14.53 0.46 -16.77
CA GLN A 47 -13.35 -0.09 -17.46
C GLN A 47 -13.23 -1.60 -17.26
N TYR A 48 -13.46 -2.08 -16.03
CA TYR A 48 -13.45 -3.50 -15.71
C TYR A 48 -14.52 -4.28 -16.48
N GLU A 49 -15.77 -3.80 -16.47
CA GLU A 49 -16.89 -4.46 -17.17
C GLU A 49 -16.66 -4.50 -18.69
N ALA A 50 -16.23 -3.38 -19.29
CA ALA A 50 -15.92 -3.33 -20.71
C ALA A 50 -14.77 -4.26 -21.09
N ALA A 51 -13.71 -4.29 -20.28
CA ALA A 51 -12.56 -5.16 -20.51
C ALA A 51 -12.91 -6.65 -20.37
N GLN A 52 -13.79 -7.00 -19.42
CA GLN A 52 -14.27 -8.36 -19.27
C GLN A 52 -15.10 -8.80 -20.48
N GLN A 53 -15.99 -7.94 -20.99
CA GLN A 53 -16.79 -8.25 -22.19
C GLN A 53 -15.92 -8.46 -23.43
N LEU A 54 -14.90 -7.63 -23.62
CA LEU A 54 -13.94 -7.78 -24.72
C LEU A 54 -13.15 -9.08 -24.59
N ASN A 55 -12.66 -9.41 -23.39
CA ASN A 55 -11.94 -10.67 -23.17
C ASN A 55 -12.85 -11.89 -23.40
N GLU A 56 -14.12 -11.84 -22.99
CA GLU A 56 -15.08 -12.91 -23.26
C GLU A 56 -15.36 -13.11 -24.76
N GLN A 57 -15.35 -12.03 -25.55
CA GLN A 57 -15.45 -12.10 -27.02
C GLN A 57 -14.19 -12.71 -27.63
N GLU A 58 -13.01 -12.21 -27.27
CA GLU A 58 -11.72 -12.75 -27.72
C GLU A 58 -11.60 -14.25 -27.40
N MET A 59 -12.05 -14.68 -26.22
CA MET A 59 -12.08 -16.09 -25.81
C MET A 59 -13.00 -16.95 -26.69
N ARG A 60 -14.15 -16.43 -27.13
CA ARG A 60 -15.09 -17.17 -28.00
C ARG A 60 -14.57 -17.32 -29.43
N GLU A 61 -13.79 -16.37 -29.90
CA GLU A 61 -13.17 -16.39 -31.23
C GLU A 61 -11.93 -17.30 -31.29
N GLN A 62 -11.28 -17.54 -30.15
CA GLN A 62 -10.14 -18.45 -30.05
C GLN A 62 -10.58 -19.91 -30.21
N THR A 63 -10.30 -20.48 -31.38
CA THR A 63 -10.57 -21.89 -31.72
C THR A 63 -9.38 -22.83 -31.49
N SER A 64 -8.19 -22.29 -31.21
CA SER A 64 -6.96 -23.08 -31.04
C SER A 64 -6.46 -23.06 -29.60
N TRP A 65 -6.46 -24.23 -28.95
CA TRP A 65 -5.93 -24.43 -27.60
C TRP A 65 -4.46 -24.00 -27.47
N ARG A 66 -3.67 -24.12 -28.54
CA ARG A 66 -2.22 -23.87 -28.52
C ARG A 66 -1.86 -22.38 -28.43
N VAL A 67 -2.80 -21.48 -28.71
CA VAL A 67 -2.63 -20.02 -28.67
C VAL A 67 -3.62 -19.38 -27.69
N ALA A 68 -4.32 -20.21 -26.90
CA ALA A 68 -5.31 -19.73 -25.95
C ALA A 68 -4.62 -18.91 -24.86
N SER A 69 -4.95 -17.63 -24.78
CA SER A 69 -4.39 -16.71 -23.78
C SER A 69 -5.49 -15.79 -23.27
N SER A 70 -5.73 -15.82 -21.96
CA SER A 70 -6.81 -15.08 -21.32
C SER A 70 -6.28 -13.93 -20.49
N ARG A 71 -6.92 -12.76 -20.62
CA ARG A 71 -6.63 -11.60 -19.78
C ARG A 71 -7.56 -11.61 -18.59
N VAL A 72 -7.00 -11.78 -17.40
CA VAL A 72 -7.77 -11.71 -16.15
C VAL A 72 -7.59 -10.31 -15.55
N TYR A 73 -8.70 -9.59 -15.43
CA TYR A 73 -8.72 -8.26 -14.83
C TYR A 73 -9.02 -8.34 -13.33
N ARG A 74 -8.34 -7.51 -12.54
CA ARG A 74 -8.60 -7.38 -11.10
C ARG A 74 -9.88 -6.58 -10.88
N ARG A 75 -10.77 -7.10 -10.02
CA ARG A 75 -12.02 -6.40 -9.66
C ARG A 75 -11.72 -5.12 -8.85
N PRO A 76 -12.35 -3.97 -9.19
CA PRO A 76 -12.24 -2.76 -8.38
C PRO A 76 -12.80 -2.95 -6.96
N ASP A 77 -12.06 -2.47 -5.95
CA ASP A 77 -12.49 -2.50 -4.53
C ASP A 77 -13.17 -1.16 -4.18
N ALA A 78 -14.36 -1.22 -3.57
CA ALA A 78 -15.10 -0.04 -3.13
C ALA A 78 -14.33 0.78 -2.07
N MET A 79 -13.41 0.16 -1.32
CA MET A 79 -12.56 0.88 -0.35
C MET A 79 -11.66 1.93 -1.00
N GLN A 80 -11.40 1.84 -2.32
CA GLN A 80 -10.58 2.83 -3.02
C GLN A 80 -11.18 4.24 -3.04
N ILE A 81 -12.49 4.36 -2.74
CA ILE A 81 -13.18 5.65 -2.60
C ILE A 81 -12.60 6.45 -1.43
N LEU A 82 -12.22 5.77 -0.35
CA LEU A 82 -11.72 6.39 0.88
C LEU A 82 -10.20 6.26 0.99
N VAL A 83 -9.65 5.13 0.54
CA VAL A 83 -8.23 4.80 0.69
C VAL A 83 -7.68 4.31 -0.63
N SER A 84 -6.89 5.12 -1.33
CA SER A 84 -6.30 4.69 -2.61
C SER A 84 -5.29 3.57 -2.40
N GLY A 85 -4.61 3.56 -1.25
CA GLY A 85 -3.67 2.51 -0.84
C GLY A 85 -2.67 2.16 -1.94
N VAL A 86 -2.57 0.86 -2.24
CA VAL A 86 -1.75 0.30 -3.34
C VAL A 86 -2.55 0.05 -4.62
N ASN A 87 -3.82 0.46 -4.67
CA ASN A 87 -4.69 0.11 -5.80
C ASN A 87 -4.22 0.71 -7.11
N ASN A 88 -3.64 1.91 -7.07
CA ASN A 88 -3.09 2.59 -8.24
C ASN A 88 -1.65 2.17 -8.57
N ASP A 89 -0.94 1.58 -7.60
CA ASP A 89 0.44 1.09 -7.74
C ASP A 89 0.50 -0.31 -8.36
N ILE A 90 -0.54 -1.13 -8.12
CA ILE A 90 -0.61 -2.52 -8.58
C ILE A 90 -1.24 -2.60 -9.99
N GLY A 91 -0.72 -3.50 -10.83
CA GLY A 91 -1.26 -3.74 -12.16
C GLY A 91 -2.73 -4.21 -12.15
N ARG A 92 -3.51 -3.76 -13.15
CA ARG A 92 -4.95 -4.05 -13.26
C ARG A 92 -5.26 -5.36 -13.98
N LEU A 93 -4.32 -5.88 -14.77
CA LEU A 93 -4.52 -7.09 -15.57
C LEU A 93 -3.40 -8.10 -15.37
N ALA A 94 -3.71 -9.38 -15.51
CA ALA A 94 -2.73 -10.45 -15.63
C ALA A 94 -3.01 -11.25 -16.90
N LEU A 95 -1.94 -11.59 -17.63
CA LEU A 95 -2.00 -12.53 -18.74
C LEU A 95 -1.89 -13.95 -18.19
N VAL A 96 -2.86 -14.78 -18.54
CA VAL A 96 -2.88 -16.20 -18.20
C VAL A 96 -2.71 -16.98 -19.49
N ASN A 97 -1.54 -17.59 -19.64
CA ASN A 97 -1.21 -18.48 -20.75
C ASN A 97 -0.32 -19.62 -20.23
N ALA A 98 -0.02 -20.59 -21.09
CA ALA A 98 0.79 -21.75 -20.71
C ALA A 98 2.31 -21.46 -20.63
N MET A 99 2.77 -20.27 -21.05
CA MET A 99 4.18 -20.00 -21.31
C MET A 99 4.81 -18.98 -20.34
N GLU A 100 4.01 -18.06 -19.78
CA GLU A 100 4.47 -17.02 -18.87
C GLU A 100 3.90 -17.20 -17.47
N SER A 101 4.69 -16.81 -16.47
CA SER A 101 4.20 -16.70 -15.10
C SER A 101 3.21 -15.54 -14.95
N ILE A 102 2.20 -15.73 -14.09
CA ILE A 102 1.16 -14.74 -13.83
C ILE A 102 1.79 -13.52 -13.17
N LYS A 103 1.89 -12.42 -13.92
CA LYS A 103 2.35 -11.10 -13.46
C LYS A 103 1.26 -10.06 -13.67
N LEU A 104 1.03 -9.21 -12.67
CA LEU A 104 0.14 -8.06 -12.79
C LEU A 104 0.84 -6.95 -13.59
N ARG A 105 0.18 -6.47 -14.64
CA ARG A 105 0.66 -5.45 -15.57
C ARG A 105 -0.33 -4.29 -15.64
N ASN A 106 0.11 -3.16 -16.20
CA ASN A 106 -0.68 -1.93 -16.45
C ASN A 106 -1.32 -1.38 -15.16
N SER A 107 -0.51 -0.75 -14.31
CA SER A 107 -1.01 -0.03 -13.14
C SER A 107 -1.48 1.36 -13.56
N SER A 108 -2.37 1.99 -12.79
CA SER A 108 -2.84 3.34 -13.10
C SER A 108 -1.71 4.37 -13.17
N TYR A 109 -0.70 4.20 -12.33
CA TYR A 109 0.46 5.08 -12.33
C TYR A 109 1.51 4.75 -13.40
N SER A 110 1.58 3.52 -13.91
CA SER A 110 2.44 3.22 -15.06
C SER A 110 1.90 3.81 -16.35
N ASP A 111 0.57 3.81 -16.49
CA ASP A 111 -0.10 4.24 -17.73
C ASP A 111 -0.18 5.78 -17.81
N ASP A 112 -0.37 6.46 -16.66
CA ASP A 112 -0.47 7.91 -16.58
C ASP A 112 0.53 8.52 -15.55
N PRO A 113 1.76 8.88 -16.00
CA PRO A 113 2.80 9.37 -15.10
C PRO A 113 2.45 10.65 -14.34
N ILE A 114 1.57 11.49 -14.90
CA ILE A 114 1.08 12.71 -14.24
C ILE A 114 0.34 12.37 -12.94
N PHE A 115 -0.51 11.34 -12.95
CA PHE A 115 -1.24 10.91 -11.74
C PHE A 115 -0.33 10.23 -10.71
N ALA A 116 0.77 9.61 -11.16
CA ALA A 116 1.79 9.05 -10.28
C ALA A 116 2.54 10.12 -9.47
N VAL A 117 2.79 11.29 -10.07
CA VAL A 117 3.50 12.40 -9.42
C VAL A 117 2.64 13.08 -8.36
N PHE A 118 1.36 13.33 -8.68
CA PHE A 118 0.49 14.06 -7.76
C PHE A 118 -0.05 13.23 -6.60
N ARG A 119 -0.12 11.89 -6.76
CA ARG A 119 -0.65 10.89 -5.81
C ARG A 119 -2.01 11.31 -5.20
N PHE A 120 -3.08 10.55 -5.46
CA PHE A 120 -4.44 10.96 -5.07
C PHE A 120 -4.54 11.41 -3.60
N ILE A 121 -5.11 12.61 -3.39
CA ILE A 121 -5.47 13.15 -2.08
C ILE A 121 -6.70 12.39 -1.59
N ASP A 122 -6.46 11.27 -0.90
CA ASP A 122 -7.50 10.42 -0.34
C ASP A 122 -7.88 10.85 1.09
N PHE A 123 -8.91 10.20 1.65
CA PHE A 123 -9.41 10.53 2.99
C PHE A 123 -8.33 10.29 4.05
N VAL A 124 -7.52 9.24 3.90
CA VAL A 124 -6.45 8.91 4.85
C VAL A 124 -5.37 9.98 4.85
N PHE A 125 -4.97 10.48 3.68
CA PHE A 125 -4.03 11.59 3.59
C PHE A 125 -4.54 12.83 4.32
N ILE A 126 -5.82 13.18 4.14
CA ILE A 126 -6.46 14.32 4.82
C ILE A 126 -6.42 14.12 6.34
N VAL A 127 -6.73 12.92 6.83
CA VAL A 127 -6.66 12.60 8.26
C VAL A 127 -5.22 12.68 8.79
N GLN A 128 -4.28 12.04 8.10
CA GLN A 128 -2.88 11.93 8.52
C GLN A 128 -2.17 13.28 8.53
N VAL A 129 -2.43 14.14 7.54
CA VAL A 129 -1.69 15.40 7.35
C VAL A 129 -2.51 16.60 7.82
N VAL A 130 -3.69 16.83 7.24
CA VAL A 130 -4.46 18.06 7.47
C VAL A 130 -5.08 18.07 8.87
N LEU A 131 -5.77 16.99 9.24
CA LEU A 131 -6.42 16.93 10.55
C LEU A 131 -5.40 16.92 11.69
N SER A 132 -4.32 16.14 11.59
CA SER A 132 -3.27 16.13 12.64
C SER A 132 -2.65 17.52 12.87
N LEU A 133 -2.39 18.30 11.80
CA LEU A 133 -1.93 19.69 11.92
C LEU A 133 -2.97 20.59 12.59
N PHE A 134 -4.24 20.43 12.25
CA PHE A 134 -5.31 21.19 12.89
C PHE A 134 -5.49 20.82 14.36
N ALA A 135 -5.36 19.54 14.73
CA ALA A 135 -5.33 19.14 16.15
C ALA A 135 -4.28 19.94 16.92
N ILE A 136 -3.06 20.04 16.38
CA ILE A 136 -1.97 20.83 16.98
C ILE A 136 -2.34 22.32 17.04
N LEU A 137 -2.86 22.90 15.95
CA LEU A 137 -3.24 24.31 15.86
C LEU A 137 -4.30 24.74 16.89
N PHE A 138 -5.18 23.82 17.31
CA PHE A 138 -6.21 24.09 18.32
C PHE A 138 -5.79 23.76 19.74
N THR A 139 -4.66 23.07 19.94
CA THR A 139 -4.26 22.56 21.25
C THR A 139 -2.91 23.09 21.75
N PHE A 140 -2.09 23.70 20.89
CA PHE A 140 -0.77 24.24 21.27
C PHE A 140 -0.85 25.34 22.35
N ASP A 141 -1.92 26.13 22.35
CA ASP A 141 -2.16 27.25 23.26
C ASP A 141 -3.09 26.88 24.45
N ALA A 142 -3.48 25.61 24.58
CA ALA A 142 -4.54 25.18 25.50
C ALA A 142 -4.26 25.48 26.99
N VAL A 143 -3.01 25.35 27.45
CA VAL A 143 -2.58 25.55 28.85
C VAL A 143 -1.65 26.74 29.00
N ASN A 144 -0.64 26.84 28.16
CA ASN A 144 0.31 27.96 28.14
C ASN A 144 -0.35 29.28 27.70
N GLY A 145 -1.37 29.28 26.84
CA GLY A 145 -2.10 30.49 26.47
C GLY A 145 -2.85 31.10 27.67
N GLU A 146 -3.47 30.26 28.50
CA GLU A 146 -4.04 30.73 29.78
C GLU A 146 -2.98 31.15 30.79
N ARG A 147 -1.78 30.55 30.73
CA ARG A 147 -0.64 30.92 31.58
C ARG A 147 -0.10 32.30 31.22
N GLU A 148 0.08 32.57 29.93
CA GLU A 148 0.51 33.85 29.38
C GLU A 148 -0.54 34.94 29.63
N GLY A 149 -1.83 34.61 29.43
CA GLY A 149 -2.95 35.51 29.71
C GLY A 149 -3.25 35.72 31.21
N GLY A 150 -2.48 35.11 32.12
CA GLY A 150 -2.64 35.23 33.57
C GLY A 150 -3.89 34.57 34.16
N THR A 151 -4.81 34.08 33.32
CA THR A 151 -6.08 33.45 33.74
C THR A 151 -5.88 32.11 34.43
N LEU A 152 -4.76 31.42 34.17
CA LEU A 152 -4.43 30.16 34.83
C LEU A 152 -4.30 30.32 36.35
N LYS A 153 -3.72 31.43 36.83
CA LYS A 153 -3.60 31.71 38.27
C LYS A 153 -4.97 31.92 38.91
N LEU A 154 -5.90 32.53 38.19
CA LEU A 154 -7.28 32.76 38.63
C LEU A 154 -8.09 31.45 38.67
N VAL A 155 -7.84 30.52 37.75
CA VAL A 155 -8.49 29.20 37.80
C VAL A 155 -8.03 28.42 39.03
N PHE A 156 -6.73 28.46 39.37
CA PHE A 156 -6.17 27.74 40.51
C PHE A 156 -6.28 28.47 41.86
N SER A 157 -6.82 29.69 41.92
CA SER A 157 -7.26 30.26 43.21
C SER A 157 -8.52 29.56 43.74
N ASN A 158 -9.24 28.86 42.87
CA ASN A 158 -10.30 27.94 43.25
C ASN A 158 -9.70 26.55 43.56
N ALA A 159 -10.37 25.78 44.43
CA ALA A 159 -9.95 24.44 44.83
C ALA A 159 -10.15 23.37 43.72
N ILE A 160 -9.49 23.55 42.57
CA ILE A 160 -9.58 22.67 41.40
C ILE A 160 -8.30 21.82 41.29
N PRO A 161 -8.40 20.48 41.36
CA PRO A 161 -7.27 19.59 41.13
C PRO A 161 -6.68 19.74 39.73
N ARG A 162 -5.34 19.75 39.61
CA ARG A 162 -4.62 19.87 38.32
C ARG A 162 -5.01 18.78 37.32
N ALA A 163 -5.21 17.54 37.78
CA ALA A 163 -5.65 16.43 36.93
C ALA A 163 -7.04 16.68 36.31
N LYS A 164 -8.00 17.21 37.08
CA LYS A 164 -9.34 17.55 36.57
C LYS A 164 -9.29 18.68 35.54
N TYR A 165 -8.39 19.65 35.73
CA TYR A 165 -8.18 20.74 34.77
C TYR A 165 -7.65 20.22 33.42
N ILE A 166 -6.61 19.37 33.43
CA ILE A 166 -6.05 18.80 32.19
C ILE A 166 -7.07 17.90 31.48
N LEU A 167 -7.80 17.06 32.23
CA LEU A 167 -8.86 16.23 31.65
C LEU A 167 -9.96 17.08 31.02
N ALA A 168 -10.38 18.16 31.66
CA ALA A 168 -11.36 19.07 31.08
C ALA A 168 -10.86 19.73 29.79
N LYS A 169 -9.57 20.11 29.75
CA LYS A 169 -8.93 20.63 28.54
C LYS A 169 -8.94 19.60 27.41
N PHE A 170 -8.49 18.38 27.70
CA PHE A 170 -8.49 17.29 26.73
C PHE A 170 -9.90 16.98 26.21
N PHE A 171 -10.88 16.72 27.08
CA PHE A 171 -12.24 16.39 26.65
C PHE A 171 -12.95 17.57 25.97
N GLY A 172 -12.69 18.81 26.41
CA GLY A 172 -13.20 20.02 25.78
C GLY A 172 -12.68 20.17 24.34
N SER A 173 -11.37 20.03 24.15
CA SER A 173 -10.75 20.02 22.82
C SER A 173 -11.21 18.85 21.97
N TRP A 174 -11.32 17.65 22.55
CA TRP A 174 -11.78 16.46 21.85
C TRP A 174 -13.22 16.63 21.34
N LEU A 175 -14.16 17.03 22.20
CA LEU A 175 -15.55 17.27 21.81
C LEU A 175 -15.68 18.42 20.80
N GLY A 176 -14.92 19.50 21.00
CA GLY A 176 -14.96 20.68 20.13
C GLY A 176 -14.37 20.47 18.75
N LEU A 177 -13.50 19.48 18.57
CA LEU A 177 -12.88 19.18 17.27
C LEU A 177 -13.48 17.94 16.61
N VAL A 178 -13.70 16.87 17.36
CA VAL A 178 -14.18 15.58 16.82
C VAL A 178 -15.64 15.68 16.38
N LEU A 179 -16.53 16.19 17.24
CA LEU A 179 -17.97 16.20 16.92
C LEU A 179 -18.30 16.99 15.65
N PRO A 180 -17.75 18.21 15.44
CA PRO A 180 -17.99 18.92 14.19
C PRO A 180 -17.42 18.17 12.98
N LEU A 181 -16.20 17.63 13.08
CA LEU A 181 -15.57 16.91 11.97
C LEU A 181 -16.28 15.61 11.59
N LEU A 182 -17.10 15.03 12.47
CA LEU A 182 -17.98 13.91 12.10
C LEU A 182 -19.04 14.31 11.08
N ILE A 183 -19.48 15.56 11.04
CA ILE A 183 -20.51 16.03 10.10
C ILE A 183 -20.09 15.80 8.63
N PRO A 184 -18.94 16.31 8.13
CA PRO A 184 -18.53 16.04 6.76
C PRO A 184 -18.23 14.56 6.48
N VAL A 185 -17.78 13.79 7.49
CA VAL A 185 -17.59 12.34 7.35
C VAL A 185 -18.92 11.62 7.14
N LEU A 186 -19.94 11.95 7.93
CA LEU A 186 -21.29 11.39 7.79
C LEU A 186 -21.94 11.80 6.47
N LEU A 187 -21.74 13.05 6.04
CA LEU A 187 -22.17 13.50 4.71
C LEU A 187 -21.45 12.74 3.60
N GLY A 188 -20.15 12.46 3.74
CA GLY A 188 -19.40 11.62 2.82
C GLY A 188 -19.93 10.18 2.74
N ILE A 189 -20.26 9.57 3.88
CA ILE A 189 -20.93 8.25 3.92
C ILE A 189 -22.29 8.32 3.21
N LEU A 190 -23.08 9.36 3.46
CA LEU A 190 -24.35 9.57 2.79
C LEU A 190 -24.16 9.66 1.26
N MET A 191 -23.11 10.34 0.79
CA MET A 191 -22.78 10.39 -0.64
C MET A 191 -22.50 8.99 -1.21
N ILE A 192 -21.75 8.14 -0.50
CA ILE A 192 -21.48 6.75 -0.92
C ILE A 192 -22.79 5.95 -1.04
N MET A 193 -23.70 6.10 -0.08
CA MET A 193 -25.01 5.42 -0.11
C MET A 193 -25.89 5.92 -1.26
N LEU A 194 -25.96 7.24 -1.48
CA LEU A 194 -26.73 7.85 -2.57
C LEU A 194 -26.23 7.41 -3.95
N HIS A 195 -24.92 7.17 -4.09
CA HIS A 195 -24.31 6.72 -5.34
C HIS A 195 -24.46 5.21 -5.57
N ARG A 196 -25.17 4.47 -4.70
CA ARG A 196 -25.47 3.03 -4.81
C ARG A 196 -24.21 2.18 -5.02
N ILE A 197 -23.12 2.52 -4.33
CA ILE A 197 -21.90 1.71 -4.33
C ILE A 197 -22.23 0.34 -3.71
N PRO A 198 -21.78 -0.78 -4.32
CA PRO A 198 -22.01 -2.10 -3.76
C PRO A 198 -21.33 -2.21 -2.39
N ALA A 199 -22.15 -2.17 -1.34
CA ALA A 199 -21.71 -2.13 0.04
C ALA A 199 -22.18 -3.39 0.77
N ASP A 200 -21.29 -4.35 0.94
CA ASP A 200 -21.50 -5.54 1.74
C ASP A 200 -21.23 -5.26 3.24
N GLY A 201 -21.56 -6.22 4.12
CA GLY A 201 -21.30 -6.07 5.55
C GLY A 201 -19.81 -5.89 5.88
N VAL A 202 -18.93 -6.50 5.07
CA VAL A 202 -17.47 -6.37 5.23
C VAL A 202 -17.00 -4.97 4.85
N PHE A 203 -17.54 -4.36 3.80
CA PHE A 203 -17.25 -2.97 3.44
C PHE A 203 -17.59 -2.02 4.59
N TRP A 204 -18.80 -2.11 5.16
CA TRP A 204 -19.20 -1.24 6.28
C TRP A 204 -18.32 -1.45 7.52
N LEU A 205 -17.91 -2.68 7.80
CA LEU A 205 -16.96 -2.97 8.87
C LEU A 205 -15.61 -2.30 8.62
N LYS A 206 -15.08 -2.36 7.40
CA LYS A 206 -13.83 -1.67 7.01
C LYS A 206 -13.96 -0.16 7.13
N VAL A 207 -15.08 0.43 6.71
CA VAL A 207 -15.36 1.87 6.84
C VAL A 207 -15.43 2.28 8.31
N ALA A 208 -16.14 1.52 9.15
CA ALA A 208 -16.23 1.77 10.58
C ALA A 208 -14.86 1.65 11.27
N ALA A 209 -14.06 0.64 10.91
CA ALA A 209 -12.71 0.48 11.40
C ALA A 209 -11.80 1.65 10.97
N LEU A 210 -11.91 2.10 9.71
CA LEU A 210 -11.17 3.25 9.20
C LEU A 210 -11.49 4.51 10.01
N ILE A 211 -12.78 4.83 10.19
CA ILE A 211 -13.22 5.99 10.97
C ILE A 211 -12.79 5.89 12.43
N GLY A 212 -12.91 4.71 13.04
CA GLY A 212 -12.46 4.46 14.41
C GLY A 212 -10.96 4.71 14.58
N MET A 213 -10.14 4.20 13.64
CA MET A 213 -8.70 4.44 13.61
C MET A 213 -8.36 5.91 13.36
N SER A 214 -9.09 6.59 12.46
CA SER A 214 -8.93 8.03 12.22
C SER A 214 -9.23 8.87 13.47
N ILE A 215 -10.30 8.56 14.21
CA ILE A 215 -10.62 9.23 15.47
C ILE A 215 -9.53 8.97 16.50
N LEU A 216 -9.04 7.74 16.63
CA LEU A 216 -7.97 7.39 17.57
C LEU A 216 -6.67 8.14 17.25
N PHE A 217 -6.29 8.18 15.98
CA PHE A 217 -5.14 8.93 15.49
C PHE A 217 -5.27 10.43 15.77
N PHE A 218 -6.42 11.02 15.46
CA PHE A 218 -6.68 12.44 15.73
C PHE A 218 -6.68 12.74 17.24
N THR A 219 -7.22 11.82 18.05
CA THR A 219 -7.20 11.89 19.52
C THR A 219 -5.77 11.91 20.06
N PHE A 220 -4.86 11.11 19.49
CA PHE A 220 -3.45 11.13 19.85
C PHE A 220 -2.85 12.53 19.65
N PHE A 221 -3.09 13.18 18.52
CA PHE A 221 -2.56 14.54 18.27
C PHE A 221 -3.18 15.61 19.16
N ILE A 222 -4.46 15.48 19.52
CA ILE A 222 -5.10 16.36 20.52
C ILE A 222 -4.43 16.19 21.89
N ALA A 223 -4.22 14.96 22.34
CA ALA A 223 -3.52 14.68 23.60
C ALA A 223 -2.08 15.20 23.56
N PHE A 224 -1.39 14.99 22.44
CA PHE A 224 -0.02 15.43 22.21
C PHE A 224 0.12 16.95 22.27
N GLY A 225 -0.78 17.70 21.62
CA GLY A 225 -0.75 19.15 21.66
C GLY A 225 -1.07 19.72 23.04
N VAL A 226 -2.05 19.15 23.76
CA VAL A 226 -2.33 19.52 25.16
C VAL A 226 -1.11 19.22 26.06
N LEU A 227 -0.44 18.09 25.85
CA LEU A 227 0.80 17.73 26.56
C LEU A 227 1.89 18.77 26.30
N MET A 228 2.17 19.10 25.03
CA MET A 228 3.18 20.11 24.66
C MET A 228 2.84 21.50 25.21
N SER A 229 1.56 21.86 25.25
CA SER A 229 1.09 23.12 25.84
C SER A 229 1.33 23.15 27.36
N SER A 230 1.19 22.01 28.03
CA SER A 230 1.42 21.92 29.48
C SER A 230 2.90 22.04 29.87
N LEU A 231 3.79 21.48 29.06
CA LEU A 231 5.25 21.41 29.28
C LEU A 231 5.96 22.75 28.99
N THR A 232 5.42 23.53 28.06
CA THR A 232 6.04 24.79 27.61
C THR A 232 5.51 25.99 28.38
N ARG A 233 6.34 27.03 28.52
CA ARG A 233 5.93 28.29 29.14
C ARG A 233 5.32 29.27 28.16
N SER A 234 5.73 29.22 26.89
CA SER A 234 5.23 30.10 25.84
C SER A 234 4.50 29.36 24.74
N SER A 235 3.42 29.97 24.24
CA SER A 235 2.58 29.44 23.17
C SER A 235 3.38 29.26 21.87
N SER A 236 4.25 30.20 21.51
CA SER A 236 5.09 30.12 20.30
C SER A 236 6.07 28.95 20.36
N ILE A 237 6.69 28.70 21.52
CA ILE A 237 7.62 27.58 21.71
C ILE A 237 6.86 26.25 21.63
N SER A 238 5.66 26.18 22.19
CA SER A 238 4.80 25.00 22.12
C SER A 238 4.43 24.63 20.69
N PHE A 239 4.01 25.62 19.91
CA PHE A 239 3.67 25.43 18.51
C PHE A 239 4.87 24.91 17.72
N LEU A 240 6.04 25.55 17.89
CA LEU A 240 7.25 25.16 17.17
C LEU A 240 7.70 23.74 17.53
N LEU A 241 7.72 23.38 18.82
CA LEU A 241 8.08 22.02 19.24
C LEU A 241 7.07 20.97 18.76
N ALA A 242 5.77 21.26 18.87
CA ALA A 242 4.74 20.36 18.39
C ALA A 242 4.83 20.15 16.87
N LEU A 243 5.14 21.19 16.11
CA LEU A 243 5.32 21.12 14.65
C LEU A 243 6.56 20.29 14.27
N VAL A 244 7.70 20.51 14.94
CA VAL A 244 8.93 19.71 14.68
C VAL A 244 8.69 18.24 14.99
N MET A 245 8.05 17.93 16.12
CA MET A 245 7.71 16.56 16.48
C MET A 245 6.69 15.95 15.53
N TRP A 246 5.74 16.73 15.04
CA TRP A 246 4.80 16.31 14.01
C TRP A 246 5.51 15.95 12.71
N VAL A 247 6.46 16.77 12.24
CA VAL A 247 7.27 16.46 11.05
C VAL A 247 8.03 15.15 11.25
N LEU A 248 8.61 14.95 12.44
CA LEU A 248 9.31 13.71 12.77
C LEU A 248 8.36 12.50 12.72
N PHE A 249 7.21 12.58 13.37
CA PHE A 249 6.24 11.49 13.44
C PHE A 249 5.58 11.19 12.11
N VAL A 250 5.05 12.19 11.41
CA VAL A 250 4.20 11.98 10.22
C VAL A 250 5.03 11.84 8.94
N LEU A 251 6.17 12.53 8.82
CA LEU A 251 6.94 12.55 7.58
C LEU A 251 8.24 11.76 7.67
N ILE A 252 9.04 11.99 8.70
CA ILE A 252 10.41 11.46 8.75
C ILE A 252 10.43 9.99 9.15
N ILE A 253 9.83 9.60 10.28
CA ILE A 253 9.91 8.23 10.80
C ILE A 253 9.34 7.18 9.81
N PRO A 254 8.16 7.39 9.18
CA PRO A 254 7.63 6.40 8.23
C PRO A 254 8.55 6.23 7.02
N ARG A 255 9.05 7.33 6.45
CA ARG A 255 9.95 7.31 5.29
C ARG A 255 11.32 6.72 5.63
N ALA A 256 11.91 7.15 6.75
CA ALA A 256 13.19 6.66 7.23
C ALA A 256 13.11 5.16 7.57
N GLY A 257 11.99 4.69 8.15
CA GLY A 257 11.79 3.26 8.44
C GLY A 257 11.79 2.40 7.19
N VAL A 258 11.06 2.82 6.14
CA VAL A 258 11.06 2.13 4.84
C VAL A 258 12.44 2.18 4.17
N MET A 259 13.10 3.34 4.18
CA MET A 259 14.44 3.50 3.58
C MET A 259 15.49 2.68 4.31
N ALA A 260 15.48 2.66 5.65
CA ALA A 260 16.40 1.89 6.46
C ALA A 260 16.19 0.39 6.26
N ALA A 261 14.93 -0.07 6.17
CA ALA A 261 14.63 -1.46 5.81
C ALA A 261 15.20 -1.81 4.42
N GLY A 262 15.09 -0.90 3.46
CA GLY A 262 15.68 -0.99 2.13
C GLY A 262 17.20 -1.17 2.11
N GLN A 263 17.90 -0.45 2.99
CA GLN A 263 19.37 -0.48 3.09
C GLN A 263 19.88 -1.69 3.88
N ILE A 264 19.17 -2.09 4.95
CA ILE A 264 19.56 -3.23 5.80
C ILE A 264 19.31 -4.56 5.07
N LEU A 265 18.17 -4.67 4.37
CA LEU A 265 17.82 -5.83 3.58
C LEU A 265 17.73 -5.42 2.12
N SER A 266 18.83 -5.58 1.38
CA SER A 266 18.83 -5.43 -0.07
C SER A 266 17.99 -6.54 -0.70
N VAL A 267 16.83 -6.16 -1.22
CA VAL A 267 16.02 -7.04 -2.05
C VAL A 267 16.49 -6.87 -3.49
N PRO A 268 16.94 -7.94 -4.16
CA PRO A 268 17.39 -7.87 -5.55
C PRO A 268 16.27 -7.33 -6.43
N SER A 269 16.64 -6.51 -7.41
CA SER A 269 15.67 -5.92 -8.34
C SER A 269 15.04 -6.98 -9.23
N VAL A 270 13.88 -6.69 -9.83
CA VAL A 270 13.21 -7.63 -10.77
C VAL A 270 14.15 -7.98 -11.93
N ALA A 271 14.86 -6.98 -12.47
CA ALA A 271 15.83 -7.18 -13.54
C ALA A 271 17.03 -8.04 -13.12
N GLU A 272 17.44 -7.96 -11.85
CA GLU A 272 18.53 -8.77 -11.33
C GLU A 272 18.13 -10.25 -11.18
N ILE A 273 16.90 -10.52 -10.79
CA ILE A 273 16.34 -11.87 -10.69
C ILE A 273 16.12 -12.48 -12.07
N GLU A 274 15.51 -11.72 -12.99
CA GLU A 274 15.37 -12.14 -14.38
C GLU A 274 16.75 -12.41 -15.01
N GLY A 275 17.74 -11.54 -14.75
CA GLY A 275 19.12 -11.77 -15.18
C GLY A 275 19.83 -12.95 -14.51
N GLN A 276 19.42 -13.38 -13.31
CA GLN A 276 19.91 -14.61 -12.69
C GLN A 276 19.26 -15.86 -13.30
N GLN A 277 17.95 -15.81 -13.58
CA GLN A 277 17.22 -16.88 -14.26
C GLN A 277 17.76 -17.10 -15.67
N ASP A 278 17.89 -16.03 -16.45
CA ASP A 278 18.42 -16.08 -17.82
C ASP A 278 19.85 -16.65 -17.88
N ARG A 279 20.69 -16.31 -16.89
CA ARG A 279 22.06 -16.83 -16.83
C ARG A 279 22.08 -18.33 -16.51
N PHE A 280 21.29 -18.75 -15.52
CA PHE A 280 21.21 -20.16 -15.14
C PHE A 280 20.61 -21.02 -16.26
N GLU A 281 19.60 -20.50 -16.95
CA GLU A 281 19.00 -21.15 -18.12
C GLU A 281 20.02 -21.32 -19.24
N LYS A 282 20.75 -20.25 -19.62
CA LYS A 282 21.81 -20.34 -20.63
C LYS A 282 22.90 -21.33 -20.26
N GLU A 283 23.37 -21.31 -19.02
CA GLU A 283 24.41 -22.25 -18.55
C GLU A 283 23.92 -23.71 -18.58
N SER A 284 22.66 -23.94 -18.20
CA SER A 284 22.04 -25.27 -18.25
C SER A 284 21.90 -25.78 -19.68
N TRP A 285 21.50 -24.92 -20.62
CA TRP A 285 21.43 -25.23 -22.05
C TRP A 285 22.81 -25.49 -22.64
N ASP A 286 23.81 -24.67 -22.33
CA ASP A 286 25.19 -24.84 -22.82
C ASP A 286 25.78 -26.16 -22.33
N LYS A 287 25.52 -26.54 -21.06
CA LYS A 287 25.94 -27.83 -20.50
C LYS A 287 25.23 -28.98 -21.21
N HIS A 288 23.91 -28.90 -21.39
CA HIS A 288 23.13 -29.91 -22.09
C HIS A 288 23.61 -30.10 -23.54
N MET A 289 23.89 -29.02 -24.27
CA MET A 289 24.42 -29.08 -25.64
C MET A 289 25.81 -29.70 -25.69
N LYS A 290 26.69 -29.41 -24.72
CA LYS A 290 28.00 -30.05 -24.62
C LYS A 290 27.88 -31.54 -24.34
N ASP A 291 27.04 -31.95 -23.39
CA ASP A 291 26.81 -33.35 -23.05
C ASP A 291 26.16 -34.12 -24.21
N MET A 292 25.19 -33.51 -24.89
CA MET A 292 24.60 -34.02 -26.14
C MET A 292 25.67 -34.20 -27.22
N SER A 293 26.53 -33.20 -27.45
CA SER A 293 27.62 -33.29 -28.45
C SER A 293 28.63 -34.39 -28.11
N ALA A 294 28.87 -34.65 -26.82
CA ALA A 294 29.78 -35.69 -26.37
C ALA A 294 29.18 -37.09 -26.61
N ARG A 295 27.89 -37.27 -26.27
CA ARG A 295 27.14 -38.51 -26.55
C ARG A 295 27.04 -38.81 -28.04
N TRP A 296 26.77 -37.80 -28.87
CA TRP A 296 26.77 -37.95 -30.33
C TRP A 296 28.15 -38.36 -30.85
N ARG A 297 29.23 -37.71 -30.41
CA ARG A 297 30.60 -38.11 -30.79
C ARG A 297 30.94 -39.54 -30.38
N SER A 298 30.53 -39.98 -29.20
CA SER A 298 30.76 -41.38 -28.78
C SER A 298 29.94 -42.37 -29.61
N ARG A 299 28.70 -42.04 -29.98
CA ARG A 299 27.87 -42.86 -30.87
C ARG A 299 28.50 -42.94 -32.27
N GLU A 300 29.02 -41.83 -32.79
CA GLU A 300 29.73 -41.82 -34.08
C GLU A 300 31.01 -42.66 -34.05
N ALA A 301 31.79 -42.60 -32.97
CA ALA A 301 32.99 -43.42 -32.81
C ALA A 301 32.68 -44.93 -32.80
N GLN A 302 31.52 -45.35 -32.26
CA GLN A 302 31.08 -46.75 -32.31
C GLN A 302 30.75 -47.23 -33.73
N MET A 303 30.42 -46.29 -34.63
CA MET A 303 30.10 -46.55 -36.04
C MET A 303 31.31 -46.39 -36.98
N GLU A 304 32.49 -46.05 -36.45
CA GLU A 304 33.72 -45.93 -37.23
C GLU A 304 34.16 -47.31 -37.77
N GLY A 305 34.40 -47.38 -39.08
CA GLY A 305 34.78 -48.63 -39.77
C GLY A 305 33.63 -49.48 -40.30
N MET A 306 32.37 -49.19 -39.96
CA MET A 306 31.19 -49.85 -40.56
C MET A 306 30.94 -49.38 -42.00
N SER A 307 30.40 -50.25 -42.86
CA SER A 307 29.90 -49.87 -44.19
C SER A 307 28.62 -49.02 -44.08
N PRO A 308 28.25 -48.24 -45.13
CA PRO A 308 27.08 -47.35 -45.07
C PRO A 308 25.77 -48.07 -44.66
N GLU A 309 25.51 -49.26 -45.22
CA GLU A 309 24.31 -50.06 -44.93
C GLU A 309 24.30 -50.60 -43.49
N GLN A 310 25.48 -50.96 -42.95
CA GLN A 310 25.61 -51.42 -41.56
C GLN A 310 25.40 -50.29 -40.55
N ARG A 311 25.81 -49.05 -40.89
CA ARG A 311 25.55 -47.88 -40.03
C ARG A 311 24.07 -47.54 -39.96
N GLU A 312 23.37 -47.65 -41.08
CA GLU A 312 21.94 -47.34 -41.15
C GLU A 312 21.13 -48.35 -40.33
N ALA A 313 21.40 -49.65 -40.49
CA ALA A 313 20.79 -50.69 -39.66
C ALA A 313 21.10 -50.53 -38.15
N TYR A 314 22.34 -50.16 -37.79
CA TYR A 314 22.72 -49.92 -36.40
C TYR A 314 22.01 -48.70 -35.79
N ARG A 315 21.83 -47.63 -36.58
CA ARG A 315 21.08 -46.43 -36.18
C ARG A 315 19.60 -46.76 -35.97
N ASP A 316 18.97 -47.47 -36.90
CA ASP A 316 17.55 -47.83 -36.80
C ASP A 316 17.27 -48.70 -35.57
N GLU A 317 18.20 -49.60 -35.22
CA GLU A 317 18.08 -50.44 -34.03
C GLU A 317 18.16 -49.63 -32.72
N HIS A 318 19.02 -48.60 -32.66
CA HIS A 318 19.27 -47.83 -31.43
C HIS A 318 18.55 -46.48 -31.37
N GLU A 319 17.86 -46.07 -32.44
CA GLU A 319 17.23 -44.75 -32.57
C GLU A 319 16.28 -44.45 -31.42
N TRP A 320 15.41 -45.40 -31.08
CA TRP A 320 14.43 -45.24 -30.00
C TRP A 320 15.07 -45.05 -28.64
N GLU A 321 16.13 -45.81 -28.34
CA GLU A 321 16.87 -45.69 -27.07
C GLU A 321 17.57 -44.33 -26.98
N TRP A 322 18.18 -43.87 -28.08
CA TRP A 322 18.82 -42.56 -28.13
C TRP A 322 17.82 -41.42 -27.97
N LEU A 323 16.64 -41.52 -28.58
CA LEU A 323 15.56 -40.55 -28.43
C LEU A 323 15.06 -40.49 -26.99
N GLU A 324 14.88 -41.64 -26.34
CA GLU A 324 14.44 -41.70 -24.95
C GLU A 324 15.50 -41.11 -24.01
N GLU A 325 16.78 -41.41 -24.23
CA GLU A 325 17.90 -40.87 -23.44
C GLU A 325 18.02 -39.34 -23.58
N GLU A 326 17.82 -38.81 -24.78
CA GLU A 326 17.82 -37.36 -25.04
C GLU A 326 16.60 -36.67 -24.42
N ASP A 327 15.41 -37.28 -24.50
CA ASP A 327 14.19 -36.76 -23.89
C ASP A 327 14.29 -36.75 -22.36
N GLN A 328 14.82 -37.81 -21.75
CA GLN A 328 15.07 -37.85 -20.31
C GLN A 328 16.09 -36.78 -19.89
N ALA A 329 17.19 -36.62 -20.62
CA ALA A 329 18.19 -35.58 -20.34
C ALA A 329 17.61 -34.17 -20.46
N ARG A 330 16.78 -33.91 -21.49
CA ARG A 330 16.09 -32.63 -21.65
C ARG A 330 15.10 -32.36 -20.53
N LYS A 331 14.31 -33.36 -20.14
CA LYS A 331 13.36 -33.26 -19.02
C LYS A 331 14.07 -33.00 -17.68
N ALA A 332 15.22 -33.65 -17.46
CA ALA A 332 16.04 -33.42 -16.27
C ALA A 332 16.56 -31.98 -16.21
N MET A 333 17.13 -31.47 -17.31
CA MET A 333 17.57 -30.07 -17.41
C MET A 333 16.42 -29.09 -17.19
N GLN A 334 15.26 -29.31 -17.83
CA GLN A 334 14.10 -28.44 -17.65
C GLN A 334 13.61 -28.43 -16.19
N LYS A 335 13.65 -29.59 -15.53
CA LYS A 335 13.32 -29.71 -14.11
C LYS A 335 14.30 -28.90 -13.24
N GLU A 336 15.61 -28.96 -13.51
CA GLU A 336 16.60 -28.17 -12.79
C GLU A 336 16.39 -26.66 -12.95
N ILE A 337 16.11 -26.19 -14.18
CA ILE A 337 15.78 -24.78 -14.46
C ILE A 337 14.55 -24.34 -13.67
N ASN A 338 13.49 -25.16 -13.69
CA ASN A 338 12.25 -24.87 -12.96
C ASN A 338 12.50 -24.84 -11.44
N ASP A 339 13.21 -25.83 -10.90
CA ASP A 339 13.52 -25.92 -9.46
C ASP A 339 14.38 -24.72 -9.00
N PHE A 340 15.32 -24.28 -9.83
CA PHE A 340 16.12 -23.08 -9.56
C PHE A 340 15.26 -21.82 -9.55
N SER A 341 14.38 -21.66 -10.54
CA SER A 341 13.45 -20.52 -10.61
C SER A 341 12.51 -20.48 -9.39
N ILE A 342 11.99 -21.64 -8.96
CA ILE A 342 11.15 -21.75 -7.76
C ILE A 342 11.93 -21.30 -6.52
N LYS A 343 13.12 -21.88 -6.28
CA LYS A 343 13.96 -21.52 -5.13
C LYS A 343 14.32 -20.05 -5.10
N LEU A 344 14.65 -19.47 -6.26
CA LEU A 344 15.03 -18.07 -6.37
C LEU A 344 13.85 -17.14 -6.05
N ASN A 345 12.65 -17.48 -6.55
CA ASN A 345 11.42 -16.74 -6.24
C ASN A 345 11.02 -16.89 -4.76
N GLU A 346 11.23 -18.05 -4.16
CA GLU A 346 11.02 -18.27 -2.72
C GLU A 346 11.98 -17.43 -1.88
N ASP A 347 13.28 -17.39 -2.21
CA ASP A 347 14.25 -16.55 -1.51
C ASP A 347 13.90 -15.07 -1.63
N LEU A 348 13.53 -14.61 -2.83
CA LEU A 348 13.07 -13.24 -3.03
C LEU A 348 11.83 -12.93 -2.18
N ARG A 349 10.86 -13.83 -2.12
CA ARG A 349 9.65 -13.65 -1.32
C ARG A 349 9.97 -13.58 0.17
N ASN A 350 10.88 -14.44 0.64
CA ASN A 350 11.33 -14.45 2.03
C ASN A 350 12.07 -13.17 2.40
N ARG A 351 12.99 -12.70 1.55
CA ARG A 351 13.70 -11.43 1.75
C ARG A 351 12.76 -10.23 1.75
N LYS A 352 11.80 -10.17 0.81
CA LYS A 352 10.75 -9.13 0.81
C LYS A 352 9.94 -9.14 2.10
N ALA A 353 9.49 -10.31 2.55
CA ALA A 353 8.72 -10.43 3.78
C ALA A 353 9.54 -9.99 5.01
N GLN A 354 10.85 -10.28 5.05
CA GLN A 354 11.73 -9.78 6.11
C GLN A 354 11.91 -8.26 6.05
N GLN A 355 12.11 -7.71 4.85
CA GLN A 355 12.22 -6.27 4.62
C GLN A 355 10.96 -5.53 5.06
N GLU A 356 9.79 -6.03 4.70
CA GLU A 356 8.50 -5.47 5.13
C GLU A 356 8.36 -5.52 6.66
N ARG A 357 8.68 -6.65 7.30
CA ARG A 357 8.64 -6.78 8.77
C ARG A 357 9.58 -5.80 9.47
N LEU A 358 10.80 -5.62 8.96
CA LEU A 358 11.73 -4.63 9.50
C LEU A 358 11.21 -3.21 9.29
N GLY A 359 10.67 -2.91 8.11
CA GLY A 359 10.05 -1.61 7.82
C GLY A 359 8.93 -1.31 8.81
N PHE A 360 8.00 -2.25 9.02
CA PHE A 360 6.92 -2.10 10.01
C PHE A 360 7.45 -1.97 11.44
N ALA A 361 8.47 -2.73 11.82
CA ALA A 361 9.05 -2.65 13.15
C ALA A 361 9.72 -1.28 13.42
N LEU A 362 10.46 -0.76 12.45
CA LEU A 362 11.10 0.56 12.53
C LEU A 362 10.08 1.70 12.52
N SER A 363 9.01 1.57 11.74
CA SER A 363 7.95 2.58 11.65
C SER A 363 6.95 2.53 12.81
N ARG A 364 6.94 1.49 13.65
CA ARG A 364 5.97 1.31 14.77
C ARG A 364 5.98 2.45 15.79
N PHE A 365 7.07 3.21 15.88
CA PHE A 365 7.18 4.38 16.76
C PHE A 365 6.44 5.61 16.23
N SER A 366 6.07 5.60 14.95
CA SER A 366 5.18 6.63 14.40
C SER A 366 3.72 6.25 14.68
N PRO A 367 2.89 7.21 15.14
CA PRO A 367 1.44 7.05 15.16
C PRO A 367 0.82 7.04 13.74
N ALA A 368 1.57 7.46 12.70
CA ALA A 368 1.08 7.67 11.33
C ALA A 368 1.21 6.45 10.42
#